data_AF-A0A453FYV8-F1
#
_entry.id   AF-A0A453FYV8-F1
#
_cell.length_a   1.000
_cell.length_b   1.000
_cell.length_c   1.000
_cell.angle_alpha   90.00
_cell.angle_beta   90.00
_cell.angle_gamma   90.00
#
_symmetry.space_group_name_H-M   'P 1'
#
loop_
_entity.id
_entity.type
_entity.pdbx_description
1 polymer ?
#
loop_
_entity_poly.entity_id
_entity_poly.type
_entity_poly.pdbx_seq_one_letter_code
_entity_poly.pdbx_strand_id
1 'polypeptide(L)'
;MGSRKAVGFGAIVLILLSLVGKVGAFIASIPDVMVAALLCFMWAILCALGLSNLRYGATGSSRNSIVVGLALFLSLSVPSYFQQYGLLPNTNSSVPTYFQPYNVASHGPVDTGFGGVNYVLNTVLSLNMVIAFLVAVILDNTVPGGRQERGLYVWSEAEEATREPSFLKDYELPFKIGRAFWWVKCMGL
;
A
#
# COMPACT_ATOMS: atom_id res chain seq x y z
N MET A 1 23.75 8.38 -8.49
CA MET A 1 24.40 7.09 -8.19
C MET A 1 23.32 6.02 -8.14
N GLY A 2 23.29 5.14 -9.14
CA GLY A 2 22.26 4.11 -9.29
C GLY A 2 22.37 3.46 -10.67
N SER A 3 23.25 2.46 -10.80
CA SER A 3 23.51 1.84 -12.11
C SER A 3 22.38 0.90 -12.51
N ARG A 4 21.69 1.17 -13.63
CA ARG A 4 20.66 0.27 -14.19
C ARG A 4 21.19 -1.14 -14.44
N LYS A 5 22.50 -1.26 -14.73
CA LYS A 5 23.15 -2.55 -14.94
C LYS A 5 23.19 -3.39 -13.66
N ALA A 6 23.33 -2.76 -12.48
CA ALA A 6 23.30 -3.45 -11.21
C ALA A 6 21.90 -4.02 -10.90
N VAL A 7 20.85 -3.22 -11.16
CA VAL A 7 19.45 -3.67 -11.00
C VAL A 7 19.13 -4.81 -11.98
N GLY A 8 19.53 -4.67 -13.24
CA GLY A 8 19.34 -5.72 -14.25
C GLY A 8 20.08 -7.01 -13.92
N PHE A 9 21.31 -6.93 -13.43
CA PHE A 9 22.07 -8.09 -12.94
C PHE A 9 21.37 -8.75 -11.75
N GLY A 10 20.91 -7.95 -10.77
CA GLY A 10 20.14 -8.44 -9.63
C GLY A 10 18.88 -9.18 -10.06
N ALA A 11 18.11 -8.65 -11.02
CA ALA A 11 16.92 -9.30 -11.54
C ALA A 11 17.23 -10.66 -12.19
N ILE A 12 18.29 -10.75 -13.01
CA ILE A 12 18.72 -12.02 -13.63
C ILE A 12 19.11 -13.04 -12.55
N VAL A 13 19.86 -12.61 -11.54
CA VAL A 13 20.25 -13.47 -10.41
C VAL A 13 19.03 -13.98 -9.65
N LEU A 14 18.05 -13.11 -9.36
CA LEU A 14 16.81 -13.50 -8.67
C LEU A 14 15.98 -14.50 -9.49
N ILE A 15 15.90 -14.33 -10.82
CA ILE A 15 15.22 -15.27 -11.72
C ILE A 15 15.92 -16.64 -11.68
N LEU A 16 17.24 -16.67 -11.80
CA LEU A 16 18.01 -17.92 -11.76
C LEU A 16 17.87 -18.61 -10.39
N LEU A 17 17.92 -17.86 -9.29
CA LEU A 17 17.72 -18.40 -7.94
C LEU A 17 16.31 -18.95 -7.74
N SER A 18 15.28 -18.31 -8.32
CA SER A 18 13.90 -18.80 -8.26
C SER A 18 13.69 -20.12 -8.99
N LEU A 19 14.49 -20.44 -10.01
CA LEU A 19 14.42 -21.72 -10.72
C LEU A 19 15.07 -22.87 -9.93
N VAL A 20 15.96 -22.56 -8.99
CA VAL A 20 16.65 -23.57 -8.17
C VAL A 20 15.78 -23.90 -6.95
N GLY A 21 14.95 -24.94 -7.07
CA GLY A 21 14.04 -25.37 -5.99
C GLY A 21 14.72 -25.71 -4.65
N LYS A 22 16.02 -26.06 -4.64
CA LYS A 22 16.81 -26.26 -3.41
C LYS A 22 16.90 -24.98 -2.56
N VAL A 23 16.99 -23.81 -3.21
CA VAL A 23 17.03 -22.52 -2.51
C VAL A 23 15.65 -22.23 -1.89
N GLY A 24 14.58 -22.53 -2.62
CA GLY A 24 13.21 -22.45 -2.08
C GLY A 24 12.98 -23.36 -0.87
N ALA A 25 13.48 -24.60 -0.92
CA ALA A 25 13.40 -25.53 0.21
C ALA A 25 14.18 -25.03 1.44
N PHE A 26 15.33 -24.39 1.23
CA PHE A 26 16.09 -23.75 2.32
C PHE A 26 15.31 -22.59 2.94
N ILE A 27 14.70 -21.71 2.12
CA ILE A 27 13.86 -20.61 2.62
C ILE A 27 12.62 -21.15 3.36
N ALA A 28 12.02 -22.23 2.87
CA ALA A 28 10.87 -22.87 3.52
C ALA A 28 11.23 -23.56 4.86
N SER A 29 12.51 -23.84 5.11
CA SER A 29 12.98 -24.39 6.39
C SER A 29 13.10 -23.34 7.50
N ILE A 30 12.95 -22.05 7.17
CA ILE A 30 12.97 -20.96 8.15
C ILE A 30 11.73 -21.08 9.06
N PRO A 31 11.87 -21.09 10.39
CA PRO A 31 10.73 -21.15 11.31
C PRO A 31 9.78 -19.95 11.14
N ASP A 32 8.48 -20.20 11.25
CA ASP A 32 7.44 -19.16 11.07
C ASP A 32 7.65 -17.93 11.98
N VAL A 33 8.18 -18.14 13.18
CA VAL A 33 8.48 -17.06 14.14
C VAL A 33 9.54 -16.08 13.59
N MET A 34 10.54 -16.58 12.85
CA MET A 34 11.55 -15.74 12.21
C MET A 34 10.95 -14.95 11.04
N VAL A 35 10.08 -15.60 10.25
CA VAL A 35 9.37 -14.92 9.15
C VAL A 35 8.47 -13.80 9.69
N ALA A 36 7.74 -14.04 10.77
CA ALA A 36 6.92 -13.03 11.42
C ALA A 36 7.75 -11.84 11.93
N ALA A 37 8.92 -12.10 12.53
CA ALA A 37 9.83 -11.05 12.98
C ALA A 37 10.36 -10.19 11.81
N LEU A 38 10.82 -10.84 10.73
CA LEU A 38 11.28 -10.14 9.51
C LEU A 38 10.16 -9.31 8.88
N LEU A 39 8.95 -9.85 8.81
CA LEU A 39 7.77 -9.15 8.30
C LEU A 39 7.42 -7.92 9.16
N CYS A 40 7.52 -8.03 10.49
CA CYS A 40 7.33 -6.91 11.41
C CYS A 40 8.30 -5.77 11.13
N PHE A 41 9.60 -6.08 10.97
CA PHE A 41 10.61 -5.08 10.58
C PHE A 41 10.30 -4.45 9.21
N MET A 42 9.85 -5.24 8.24
CA MET A 42 9.52 -4.75 6.91
C MET A 42 8.33 -3.77 6.94
N TRP A 43 7.28 -4.08 7.69
CA TRP A 43 6.16 -3.15 7.89
C TRP A 43 6.57 -1.91 8.68
N ALA A 44 7.43 -2.04 9.69
CA ALA A 44 7.94 -0.91 10.46
C ALA A 44 8.74 0.06 9.59
N ILE A 45 9.62 -0.43 8.72
CA ILE A 45 10.36 0.43 7.80
C ILE A 45 9.46 1.06 6.73
N LEU A 46 8.43 0.34 6.25
CA LEU A 46 7.44 0.91 5.33
C LEU A 46 6.65 2.06 5.98
N CYS A 47 6.20 1.87 7.22
CA CYS A 47 5.56 2.93 8.01
C CYS A 47 6.50 4.12 8.24
N ALA A 48 7.77 3.86 8.57
CA ALA A 48 8.76 4.91 8.77
C ALA A 48 9.01 5.72 7.49
N LEU A 49 9.12 5.06 6.34
CA LEU A 49 9.25 5.71 5.04
C LEU A 49 8.00 6.54 4.70
N GLY A 50 6.79 6.00 4.95
CA GLY A 50 5.54 6.73 4.77
C GLY A 50 5.46 8.00 5.62
N LEU A 51 5.76 7.89 6.92
CA LEU A 51 5.82 9.03 7.84
C LEU A 51 6.92 10.04 7.46
N SER A 52 8.04 9.57 6.92
CA SER A 52 9.12 10.45 6.47
C SER A 52 8.68 11.35 5.31
N ASN A 53 7.82 10.85 4.42
CA ASN A 53 7.28 11.64 3.31
C ASN A 53 6.31 12.74 3.77
N LEU A 54 5.63 12.54 4.90
CA LEU A 54 4.76 13.58 5.48
C LEU A 54 5.54 14.82 5.92
N ARG A 55 6.86 14.70 6.14
CA ARG A 55 7.74 15.84 6.46
C ARG A 55 7.85 16.86 5.33
N TYR A 56 7.56 16.47 4.09
CA TYR A 56 7.53 17.40 2.96
C TYR A 56 6.25 18.25 2.91
N GLY A 57 5.24 17.94 3.73
CA GLY A 57 4.11 18.83 3.98
C GLY A 57 4.40 19.81 5.13
N ALA A 58 3.50 20.77 5.35
CA ALA A 58 3.61 21.69 6.49
C ALA A 58 3.24 20.96 7.81
N THR A 59 4.16 20.19 8.37
CA THR A 59 4.00 19.41 9.64
C THR A 59 3.81 20.27 10.89
N GLY A 60 3.90 21.60 10.78
CA GLY A 60 3.54 22.56 11.83
C GLY A 60 2.10 23.08 11.73
N SER A 61 1.36 22.80 10.65
CA SER A 61 -0.03 23.24 10.50
C SER A 61 -0.96 22.28 11.25
N SER A 62 -1.80 22.84 12.13
CA SER A 62 -2.81 22.07 12.88
C SER A 62 -3.73 21.27 11.94
N ARG A 63 -4.00 21.80 10.74
CA ARG A 63 -4.79 21.11 9.72
C ARG A 63 -4.19 19.75 9.36
N ASN A 64 -2.92 19.73 8.96
CA ASN A 64 -2.28 18.51 8.45
C ASN A 64 -2.14 17.45 9.54
N SER A 65 -1.78 17.87 10.76
CA SER A 65 -1.69 16.97 11.91
C SER A 65 -3.05 16.37 12.30
N ILE A 66 -4.14 17.13 12.19
CA ILE A 66 -5.50 16.61 12.41
C ILE A 66 -5.89 15.60 11.34
N VAL A 67 -5.62 15.89 10.06
CA VAL A 67 -5.92 14.96 8.95
C VAL A 67 -5.19 13.63 9.14
N VAL A 68 -3.88 13.67 9.40
CA VAL A 68 -3.08 12.46 9.64
C VAL A 68 -3.54 11.71 10.89
N GLY A 69 -3.78 12.42 12.00
CA GLY A 69 -4.22 11.82 13.25
C GLY A 69 -5.58 11.13 13.14
N LEU A 70 -6.57 11.80 12.54
CA LEU A 70 -7.90 11.23 12.31
C LEU A 70 -7.87 10.07 11.31
N ALA A 71 -7.07 10.17 10.24
CA ALA A 71 -6.93 9.09 9.27
C ALA A 71 -6.34 7.82 9.91
N LEU A 72 -5.27 7.95 10.73
CA LEU A 72 -4.68 6.81 11.43
C LEU A 72 -5.63 6.21 12.47
N PHE A 73 -6.33 7.05 13.24
CA PHE A 73 -7.28 6.59 14.24
C PHE A 73 -8.46 5.83 13.60
N LEU A 74 -9.10 6.41 12.59
CA LEU A 74 -10.23 5.78 11.90
C LEU A 74 -9.81 4.56 11.08
N SER A 75 -8.58 4.56 10.55
CA SER A 75 -7.99 3.40 9.89
C SER A 75 -7.76 2.21 10.81
N LEU A 76 -7.77 2.37 12.13
CA LEU A 76 -7.69 1.24 13.06
C LEU A 76 -9.06 0.94 13.67
N SER A 77 -9.87 1.97 13.93
CA SER A 77 -11.19 1.83 14.56
C SER A 77 -12.26 1.26 13.63
N VAL A 78 -12.32 1.68 12.37
CA VAL A 78 -13.38 1.23 11.45
C VAL A 78 -13.14 -0.22 11.01
N PRO A 79 -11.94 -0.62 10.53
CA PRO A 79 -11.74 -2.00 10.11
C PRO A 79 -11.83 -2.98 11.27
N SER A 80 -11.40 -2.58 12.48
CA SER A 80 -11.60 -3.42 13.66
C SER A 80 -13.08 -3.68 13.91
N TYR A 81 -13.99 -2.72 13.71
CA TYR A 81 -15.44 -2.96 13.77
C TYR A 81 -15.90 -3.96 12.68
N PHE A 82 -15.48 -3.79 11.43
CA PHE A 82 -15.88 -4.68 10.32
C PHE A 82 -15.34 -6.11 10.46
N GLN A 83 -14.16 -6.29 11.05
CA GLN A 83 -13.55 -7.60 11.29
C GLN A 83 -14.27 -8.42 12.37
N GLN A 84 -15.16 -7.80 13.16
CA GLN A 84 -15.93 -8.48 14.21
C GLN A 84 -17.13 -9.27 13.68
N TYR A 85 -17.46 -9.10 12.40
CA TYR A 85 -18.58 -9.75 11.74
C TYR A 85 -18.05 -10.73 10.71
N GLY A 86 -18.54 -11.97 10.74
CA GLY A 86 -18.11 -13.01 9.81
C GLY A 86 -18.29 -12.58 8.36
N LEU A 87 -17.20 -12.51 7.60
CA LEU A 87 -17.21 -12.18 6.15
C LEU A 87 -17.89 -13.27 5.30
N LEU A 88 -18.17 -14.45 5.87
CA LEU A 88 -18.88 -15.55 5.21
C LEU A 88 -20.20 -15.86 5.93
N PRO A 89 -21.35 -15.79 5.25
CA PRO A 89 -22.57 -16.39 5.74
C PRO A 89 -22.38 -17.92 5.79
N ASN A 90 -22.63 -18.54 6.95
CA ASN A 90 -22.73 -19.99 7.15
C ASN A 90 -21.44 -20.83 7.16
N THR A 91 -20.27 -20.26 7.46
CA THR A 91 -19.11 -21.10 7.82
C THR A 91 -19.17 -21.53 9.28
N ASN A 92 -19.42 -22.82 9.51
CA ASN A 92 -19.02 -23.51 10.73
C ASN A 92 -17.49 -23.37 10.82
N SER A 93 -17.00 -22.49 11.68
CA SER A 93 -15.56 -22.28 11.82
C SER A 93 -14.90 -23.58 12.25
N SER A 94 -13.86 -23.99 11.53
CA SER A 94 -13.04 -25.17 11.88
C SER A 94 -12.13 -24.91 13.11
N VAL A 95 -12.24 -23.74 13.72
CA VAL A 95 -11.42 -23.29 14.85
C VAL A 95 -12.34 -22.99 16.04
N PRO A 96 -12.06 -23.52 17.24
CA PRO A 96 -12.88 -23.30 18.42
C PRO A 96 -13.03 -21.81 18.81
N THR A 97 -14.22 -21.44 19.25
CA THR A 97 -14.69 -20.06 19.47
C THR A 97 -13.85 -19.23 20.46
N TYR A 98 -13.08 -19.87 21.34
CA TYR A 98 -12.20 -19.20 22.31
C TYR A 98 -10.90 -18.64 21.71
N PHE A 99 -10.54 -19.03 20.49
CA PHE A 99 -9.48 -18.39 19.70
C PHE A 99 -10.03 -17.37 18.69
N GLN A 100 -11.35 -17.20 18.59
CA GLN A 100 -11.99 -16.20 17.73
C GLN A 100 -12.40 -14.99 18.58
N PRO A 101 -11.64 -13.87 18.56
CA PRO A 101 -11.90 -12.77 19.47
C PRO A 101 -13.21 -12.01 19.18
N TYR A 102 -13.84 -12.16 18.01
CA TYR A 102 -15.10 -11.47 17.69
C TYR A 102 -15.86 -12.14 16.54
N ASN A 103 -16.98 -12.80 16.85
CA ASN A 103 -17.99 -13.13 15.85
C ASN A 103 -19.36 -12.83 16.46
N VAL A 104 -19.84 -11.60 16.27
CA VAL A 104 -21.03 -11.07 16.98
C VAL A 104 -22.32 -11.37 16.23
N ALA A 105 -22.25 -11.57 14.90
CA ALA A 105 -23.39 -11.92 14.06
C ALA A 105 -22.95 -12.61 12.75
N SER A 106 -23.88 -13.36 12.15
CA SER A 106 -23.68 -14.13 10.90
C SER A 106 -23.63 -13.26 9.63
N HIS A 107 -23.88 -11.97 9.75
CA HIS A 107 -23.94 -11.01 8.64
C HIS A 107 -23.05 -9.80 8.95
N GLY A 108 -22.40 -9.27 7.91
CA GLY A 108 -21.59 -8.06 8.01
C GLY A 108 -22.43 -6.80 8.23
N PRO A 109 -21.83 -5.68 8.67
CA PRO A 109 -22.53 -4.41 8.91
C PRO A 109 -23.27 -3.86 7.69
N VAL A 110 -22.79 -4.16 6.49
CA VAL A 110 -23.46 -3.82 5.24
C VAL A 110 -24.32 -4.99 4.79
N ASP A 111 -25.64 -4.81 4.86
CA ASP A 111 -26.63 -5.73 4.30
C ASP A 111 -27.56 -5.03 3.31
N THR A 112 -27.28 -5.23 2.03
CA THR A 112 -28.03 -4.66 0.89
C THR A 112 -28.91 -5.70 0.20
N GLY A 113 -29.05 -6.90 0.76
CA GLY A 113 -29.82 -8.01 0.17
C GLY A 113 -29.13 -8.75 -0.99
N PHE A 114 -28.05 -8.20 -1.56
CA PHE A 114 -27.21 -8.85 -2.57
C PHE A 114 -25.92 -9.38 -1.97
N GLY A 115 -25.79 -10.71 -1.88
CA GLY A 115 -24.65 -11.36 -1.20
C GLY A 115 -23.27 -10.98 -1.74
N GLY A 116 -23.13 -10.81 -3.06
CA GLY A 116 -21.85 -10.40 -3.68
C GLY A 116 -21.42 -8.98 -3.30
N VAL A 117 -22.37 -8.04 -3.27
CA VAL A 117 -22.10 -6.64 -2.88
C VAL A 117 -21.75 -6.54 -1.41
N ASN A 118 -22.46 -7.28 -0.57
CA ASN A 118 -22.17 -7.37 0.87
C ASN A 118 -20.75 -7.93 1.09
N TYR A 119 -20.35 -8.98 0.39
CA TYR A 119 -19.01 -9.55 0.53
C TYR A 119 -17.90 -8.54 0.17
N VAL A 120 -18.04 -7.88 -0.99
CA VAL A 120 -17.04 -6.91 -1.45
C VAL A 120 -16.97 -5.72 -0.50
N LEU A 121 -18.09 -5.12 -0.11
CA LEU A 121 -18.11 -3.95 0.76
C LEU A 121 -17.57 -4.26 2.15
N ASN A 122 -18.00 -5.37 2.77
CA ASN A 122 -17.49 -5.76 4.07
C ASN A 122 -15.99 -6.11 4.01
N THR A 123 -15.51 -6.72 2.92
CA THR A 123 -14.07 -7.00 2.75
C THR A 123 -13.27 -5.71 2.59
N VAL A 124 -13.71 -4.79 1.72
CA VAL A 124 -13.02 -3.50 1.47
C VAL A 124 -12.98 -2.65 2.74
N LEU A 125 -14.07 -2.62 3.51
CA LEU A 125 -14.15 -1.91 4.79
C LEU A 125 -13.44 -2.63 5.95
N SER A 126 -12.99 -3.88 5.77
CA SER A 126 -12.17 -4.59 6.75
C SER A 126 -10.66 -4.35 6.56
N LEU A 127 -10.24 -3.67 5.48
CA LEU A 127 -8.85 -3.37 5.17
C LEU A 127 -8.42 -2.02 5.76
N ASN A 128 -7.48 -2.05 6.72
CA ASN A 128 -6.93 -0.83 7.33
C ASN A 128 -6.39 0.17 6.30
N MET A 129 -5.58 -0.29 5.34
CA MET A 129 -4.98 0.56 4.31
C MET A 129 -6.02 1.30 3.46
N VAL A 130 -7.12 0.63 3.09
CA VAL A 130 -8.16 1.24 2.25
C VAL A 130 -8.86 2.36 2.99
N ILE A 131 -9.20 2.14 4.26
CA ILE A 131 -9.85 3.16 5.08
C ILE A 131 -8.90 4.32 5.36
N ALA A 132 -7.61 4.06 5.63
CA ALA A 132 -6.61 5.11 5.78
C ALA A 132 -6.57 6.02 4.55
N PHE A 133 -6.51 5.41 3.37
CA PHE A 133 -6.50 6.13 2.10
C PHE A 133 -7.79 6.92 1.86
N LEU A 134 -8.95 6.29 2.02
CA LEU A 134 -10.25 6.90 1.77
C LEU A 134 -10.49 8.09 2.73
N VAL A 135 -10.22 7.91 4.02
CA VAL A 135 -10.37 8.97 5.02
C VAL A 135 -9.37 10.10 4.77
N ALA A 136 -8.11 9.79 4.47
CA ALA A 136 -7.11 10.82 4.15
C ALA A 136 -7.50 11.64 2.92
N VAL A 137 -7.98 11.00 1.86
CA VAL A 137 -8.44 11.68 0.63
C VAL A 137 -9.65 12.55 0.92
N ILE A 138 -10.65 12.05 1.64
CA ILE A 138 -11.86 12.83 1.96
C ILE A 138 -11.49 14.05 2.81
N LEU A 139 -10.67 13.86 3.85
CA LEU A 139 -10.27 14.94 4.74
C LEU A 139 -9.39 15.98 4.03
N ASP A 140 -8.47 15.55 3.16
CA ASP A 140 -7.58 16.47 2.42
C ASP A 140 -8.34 17.32 1.37
N ASN A 141 -9.46 16.81 0.85
CA ASN A 141 -10.35 17.56 -0.05
C ASN A 141 -11.36 18.44 0.69
N THR A 142 -11.84 18.00 1.85
CA THR A 142 -12.89 18.71 2.61
C THR A 142 -12.34 19.90 3.37
N VAL A 143 -11.12 19.81 3.93
CA VAL A 143 -10.56 20.88 4.74
C VAL A 143 -9.84 21.90 3.84
N PRO A 144 -10.20 23.20 3.89
CA PRO A 144 -9.60 24.21 3.04
C PRO A 144 -8.11 24.37 3.33
N GLY A 145 -7.30 24.52 2.28
CA GLY A 145 -5.85 24.60 2.42
C GLY A 145 -5.08 25.17 1.24
N GLY A 146 -3.94 25.79 1.52
CA GLY A 146 -3.03 26.35 0.52
C GLY A 146 -2.14 25.29 -0.15
N ARG A 147 -1.59 25.63 -1.32
CA ARG A 147 -0.69 24.75 -2.10
C ARG A 147 0.60 24.38 -1.37
N GLN A 148 1.19 25.30 -0.61
CA GLN A 148 2.40 25.01 0.18
C GLN A 148 2.11 24.01 1.31
N GLU A 149 0.94 24.09 1.94
CA GLU A 149 0.60 23.22 3.06
C GLU A 149 0.30 21.77 2.62
N ARG A 150 -0.02 21.55 1.33
CA ARG A 150 -0.18 20.23 0.72
C ARG A 150 1.14 19.57 0.31
N GLY A 151 2.29 20.25 0.49
CA GLY A 151 3.62 19.68 0.18
C GLY A 151 3.91 19.55 -1.32
N LEU A 152 3.10 20.18 -2.19
CA LEU A 152 3.24 20.09 -3.66
C LEU A 152 4.46 20.86 -4.21
N TYR A 153 5.11 21.69 -3.40
CA TYR A 153 6.22 22.55 -3.82
C TYR A 153 7.52 21.76 -4.10
N VAL A 154 7.79 20.70 -3.33
CA VAL A 154 8.95 19.82 -3.56
C VAL A 154 8.79 19.06 -4.88
N TRP A 155 7.56 18.69 -5.20
CA TRP A 155 7.25 17.92 -6.40
C TRP A 155 7.21 18.79 -7.66
N SER A 156 6.95 20.10 -7.56
CA SER A 156 7.04 20.99 -8.72
C SER A 156 8.46 21.13 -9.24
N GLU A 157 9.47 21.20 -8.36
CA GLU A 157 10.88 21.28 -8.79
C GLU A 157 11.35 19.95 -9.42
N ALA A 158 10.90 18.81 -8.88
CA ALA A 158 11.19 17.49 -9.46
C ALA A 158 10.50 17.27 -10.82
N GLU A 159 9.28 17.78 -10.99
CA GLU A 159 8.54 17.77 -12.26
C GLU A 159 9.29 18.60 -13.33
N GLU A 160 9.82 19.76 -12.93
CA GLU A 160 10.65 20.61 -13.80
C GLU A 160 11.95 19.91 -14.20
N ALA A 161 12.62 19.23 -13.27
CA ALA A 161 13.81 18.43 -13.56
C ALA A 161 13.53 17.20 -14.45
N THR A 162 12.33 16.60 -14.32
CA THR A 162 11.92 15.44 -15.14
C THR A 162 11.68 15.81 -16.60
N ARG A 163 11.32 17.08 -16.88
CA ARG A 163 11.19 17.60 -18.25
C ARG A 163 12.54 17.79 -18.96
N GLU A 164 13.66 17.66 -18.26
CA GLU A 164 14.96 17.73 -18.91
C GLU A 164 15.25 16.46 -19.74
N PRO A 165 15.64 16.61 -21.03
CA PRO A 165 15.89 15.48 -21.92
C PRO A 165 17.08 14.60 -21.49
N SER A 166 18.00 15.16 -20.69
CA SER A 166 19.11 14.48 -20.03
C SER A 166 18.61 13.47 -18.98
N PHE A 167 17.65 13.86 -18.14
CA PHE A 167 17.05 13.01 -17.11
C PHE A 167 16.18 11.91 -17.72
N LEU A 168 15.41 12.21 -18.77
CA LEU A 168 14.57 11.21 -19.45
C LEU A 168 15.39 10.06 -20.05
N LYS A 169 16.58 10.39 -20.57
CA LYS A 169 17.56 9.41 -21.08
C LYS A 169 18.02 8.45 -19.98
N ASP A 170 18.03 8.92 -18.73
CA ASP A 170 18.36 8.15 -17.53
C ASP A 170 17.26 7.19 -17.04
N TYR A 171 16.06 7.25 -17.62
CA TYR A 171 14.93 6.34 -17.33
C TYR A 171 14.43 5.55 -18.56
N GLU A 172 15.13 5.61 -19.70
CA GLU A 172 14.79 4.80 -20.87
C GLU A 172 14.73 3.29 -20.55
N LEU A 173 13.81 2.57 -21.17
CA LEU A 173 13.66 1.13 -20.99
C LEU A 173 14.98 0.40 -21.33
N PRO A 174 15.40 -0.58 -20.50
CA PRO A 174 16.57 -1.40 -20.80
C PRO A 174 16.41 -2.10 -22.15
N PHE A 175 17.53 -2.34 -22.82
CA PHE A 175 17.60 -3.01 -24.15
C PHE A 175 16.92 -2.27 -25.32
N LYS A 176 16.62 -0.97 -25.21
CA LYS A 176 15.95 -0.19 -26.29
C LYS A 176 14.60 -0.81 -26.72
N ILE A 177 13.93 -1.51 -25.79
CA ILE A 177 12.60 -2.12 -25.98
C ILE A 177 11.50 -1.07 -26.19
N GLY A 178 11.78 0.21 -25.94
CA GLY A 178 10.86 1.33 -26.20
C GLY A 178 10.36 1.41 -27.65
N ARG A 179 11.03 0.79 -28.63
CA ARG A 179 10.51 0.66 -30.02
C ARG A 179 9.36 -0.33 -30.17
N ALA A 180 9.30 -1.39 -29.35
CA ALA A 180 8.19 -2.35 -29.37
C ALA A 180 6.93 -1.80 -28.67
N PHE A 181 7.12 -0.88 -27.71
CA PHE A 181 6.04 -0.19 -26.99
C PHE A 181 5.69 1.17 -27.61
N TRP A 182 6.01 1.41 -28.89
CA TRP A 182 5.71 2.67 -29.56
C TRP A 182 4.21 3.02 -29.55
N TRP A 183 3.33 2.02 -29.46
CA TRP A 183 1.88 2.19 -29.36
C TRP A 183 1.41 2.82 -28.02
N VAL A 184 2.20 2.72 -26.95
CA VAL A 184 1.89 3.31 -25.63
C VAL A 184 2.20 4.81 -25.59
N LYS A 185 2.89 5.34 -26.60
CA LYS A 185 3.22 6.77 -26.72
C LYS A 185 2.00 7.68 -26.94
N CYS A 186 0.80 7.10 -27.07
CA CYS A 186 -0.49 7.82 -27.17
C CYS A 186 -1.07 8.31 -25.83
N MET A 187 -0.32 8.19 -24.72
CA MET A 187 -0.69 8.76 -23.41
C MET A 187 0.46 9.60 -22.85
N GLY A 188 0.80 10.68 -23.58
CA GLY A 188 1.48 11.88 -23.08
C GLY A 188 2.60 11.71 -22.04
N LEU A 189 3.72 11.10 -22.45
CA LEU A 189 5.05 11.33 -21.87
C LEU A 189 5.90 12.09 -22.89
#